data_AF-A0A517XQU7-F1
#
_entry.id   AF-A0A517XQU7-F1
#
_cell.length_a   1.000
_cell.length_b   1.000
_cell.length_c   1.000
_cell.angle_alpha   90.00
_cell.angle_beta   90.00
_cell.angle_gamma   90.00
#
_symmetry.space_group_name_H-M   'P 1'
#
loop_
_entity.id
_entity.type
_entity.pdbx_description
1 polymer ?
#
loop_
_entity_poly.entity_id
_entity_poly.type
_entity_poly.pdbx_seq_one_letter_code
_entity_poly.pdbx_strand_id
1 'polypeptide(L)'
;MSEIATTPAAPSEAGVIAGELARSFGEMVRLYEKHFSLSREDAIRRAAESPEGDVERVLNAPPDQVSWFDLHGIARTDPDRATARWDEIKRAALDELRTGHRAAQAVETANDGAWQRAQFLALREELSAEWQPRNGVERQLLDTMAQAQEGYLSWLRVLTIRTNLESCTNDRRHKEEGRWGPPRQSDADALDQAAAMMDRYNRIFLRTLRALCDMRRHTGPVIVKKGGQMNVAQQQVNVAT
;
A
#
# COMPACT_ATOMS: atom_id res chain seq x y z
N MET A 1 -18.56 45.62 11.38
CA MET A 1 -19.17 44.28 11.25
C MET A 1 -18.10 43.38 10.66
N SER A 2 -17.36 42.65 11.50
CA SER A 2 -16.38 41.67 11.01
C SER A 2 -17.08 40.33 10.84
N GLU A 3 -17.21 39.89 9.59
CA GLU A 3 -17.53 38.51 9.26
C GLU A 3 -16.40 37.61 9.75
N ILE A 4 -16.69 36.80 10.76
CA ILE A 4 -15.85 35.68 11.14
C ILE A 4 -16.12 34.61 10.08
N ALA A 5 -15.19 34.45 9.15
CA ALA A 5 -15.17 33.32 8.24
C ALA A 5 -15.01 32.04 9.06
N THR A 6 -16.13 31.37 9.36
CA THR A 6 -16.15 30.05 9.98
C THR A 6 -15.53 29.05 9.02
N THR A 7 -14.24 28.76 9.21
CA THR A 7 -13.60 27.61 8.55
C THR A 7 -14.40 26.36 8.91
N PRO A 8 -14.90 25.57 7.95
CA PRO A 8 -15.63 24.35 8.27
C PRO A 8 -14.71 23.44 9.07
N ALA A 9 -15.15 23.09 10.28
CA ALA A 9 -14.42 22.18 11.14
C ALA A 9 -14.16 20.88 10.38
N ALA A 10 -12.91 20.42 10.38
CA ALA A 10 -12.57 19.13 9.81
C ALA A 10 -13.51 18.06 10.42
N PRO A 11 -14.06 17.15 9.62
CA PRO A 11 -14.97 16.14 10.13
C PRO A 11 -14.26 15.36 11.24
N SER A 12 -14.93 15.21 12.38
CA SER A 12 -14.41 14.38 13.47
C SER A 12 -14.24 12.95 12.96
N GLU A 13 -13.23 12.25 13.47
CA GLU A 13 -12.98 10.85 13.08
C GLU A 13 -14.22 9.98 13.30
N ALA A 14 -14.95 10.21 14.39
CA ALA A 14 -16.24 9.57 14.66
C ALA A 14 -17.27 9.82 13.54
N GLY A 15 -17.31 11.03 12.98
CA GLY A 15 -18.18 11.38 11.85
C GLY A 15 -17.77 10.66 10.56
N VAL A 16 -16.48 10.49 10.31
CA VAL A 16 -15.97 9.72 9.16
C VAL A 16 -16.38 8.25 9.30
N ILE A 17 -16.14 7.65 10.47
CA ILE A 17 -16.52 6.25 10.74
C ILE A 17 -18.03 6.07 10.55
N ALA A 18 -18.86 6.94 11.15
CA ALA A 18 -20.31 6.86 11.00
C ALA A 18 -20.74 6.91 9.51
N GLY A 19 -20.09 7.74 8.70
CA GLY A 19 -20.32 7.81 7.25
C GLY A 19 -19.94 6.52 6.51
N GLU A 20 -18.79 5.92 6.84
CA GLU A 20 -18.35 4.64 6.27
C GLU A 20 -19.31 3.49 6.64
N LEU A 21 -19.74 3.44 7.90
CA LEU A 21 -20.70 2.44 8.39
C LEU A 21 -22.05 2.57 7.65
N ALA A 22 -22.55 3.79 7.50
CA ALA A 22 -23.79 4.03 6.76
C ALA A 22 -23.67 3.64 5.29
N ARG A 23 -22.52 3.90 4.65
CA ARG A 23 -22.28 3.50 3.25
C ARG A 23 -22.24 1.99 3.11
N SER A 24 -21.51 1.30 3.98
CA SER A 24 -21.39 -0.16 3.96
C SER A 24 -22.76 -0.83 4.14
N PHE A 25 -23.60 -0.32 5.05
CA PHE A 25 -24.98 -0.79 5.19
C PHE A 25 -25.79 -0.60 3.91
N GLY A 26 -25.68 0.57 3.26
CA GLY A 26 -26.36 0.82 1.98
C GLY A 26 -25.87 -0.05 0.82
N GLU A 27 -24.61 -0.48 0.81
CA GLU A 27 -24.08 -1.46 -0.14
C GLU A 27 -24.65 -2.85 0.10
N MET A 28 -24.81 -3.24 1.36
CA MET A 28 -25.42 -4.52 1.73
C MET A 28 -26.89 -4.60 1.31
N VAL A 29 -27.68 -3.55 1.58
CA VAL A 29 -29.09 -3.51 1.15
C VAL A 29 -29.18 -3.69 -0.38
N ARG A 30 -28.32 -3.00 -1.14
CA ARG A 30 -28.25 -3.14 -2.61
C ARG A 30 -27.86 -4.55 -3.05
N LEU A 31 -26.96 -5.22 -2.32
CA LEU A 31 -26.59 -6.61 -2.58
C LEU A 31 -27.79 -7.55 -2.38
N TYR A 32 -28.57 -7.36 -1.31
CA TYR A 32 -29.78 -8.14 -1.07
C TYR A 32 -30.88 -7.91 -2.12
N GLU A 33 -31.13 -6.65 -2.50
CA GLU A 33 -32.06 -6.32 -3.58
C GLU A 33 -31.66 -7.01 -4.90
N LYS A 34 -30.37 -6.92 -5.26
CA LYS A 34 -29.87 -7.41 -6.55
C LYS A 34 -29.74 -8.94 -6.63
N HIS A 35 -29.15 -9.56 -5.62
CA HIS A 35 -28.76 -10.97 -5.67
C HIS A 35 -29.79 -11.91 -5.05
N PHE A 36 -30.67 -11.40 -4.18
CA PHE A 36 -31.72 -12.19 -3.53
C PHE A 36 -33.14 -11.74 -3.92
N SER A 37 -33.25 -10.76 -4.81
CA SER A 37 -34.53 -10.24 -5.32
C SER A 37 -35.51 -9.84 -4.22
N LEU A 38 -34.98 -9.39 -3.08
CA LEU A 38 -35.78 -8.92 -1.95
C LEU A 38 -36.34 -7.53 -2.25
N SER A 39 -37.54 -7.24 -1.73
CA SER A 39 -38.04 -5.86 -1.70
C SER A 39 -37.11 -4.98 -0.85
N ARG A 40 -37.12 -3.66 -1.05
CA ARG A 40 -36.27 -2.77 -0.27
C ARG A 40 -36.49 -2.89 1.24
N GLU A 41 -37.75 -3.03 1.66
CA GLU A 41 -38.10 -3.22 3.08
C GLU A 41 -37.57 -4.55 3.62
N ASP A 42 -37.69 -5.63 2.83
CA ASP A 42 -37.15 -6.95 3.19
C ASP A 42 -35.63 -6.97 3.20
N ALA A 43 -34.97 -6.28 2.26
CA ALA A 43 -33.53 -6.15 2.20
C ALA A 43 -32.98 -5.33 3.39
N ILE A 44 -33.66 -4.25 3.79
CA ILE A 44 -33.31 -3.50 5.01
C ILE A 44 -33.47 -4.37 6.25
N ARG A 45 -34.59 -5.09 6.37
CA ARG A 45 -34.86 -6.01 7.47
C ARG A 45 -33.77 -7.09 7.55
N ARG A 46 -33.47 -7.72 6.42
CA ARG A 46 -32.47 -8.78 6.32
C ARG A 46 -31.05 -8.28 6.58
N ALA A 47 -30.70 -7.07 6.14
CA ALA A 47 -29.43 -6.43 6.47
C ALA A 47 -29.34 -5.99 7.94
N ALA A 48 -30.47 -5.76 8.59
CA ALA A 48 -30.55 -5.41 10.01
C ALA A 48 -30.54 -6.64 10.94
N GLU A 49 -30.84 -7.83 10.41
CA GLU A 49 -30.68 -9.12 11.09
C GLU A 49 -29.18 -9.48 11.14
N SER A 50 -28.56 -9.33 12.32
CA SER A 50 -27.25 -9.96 12.58
C SER A 50 -27.47 -11.43 12.92
N PRO A 51 -26.71 -12.36 12.32
CA PRO A 51 -26.67 -13.74 12.79
C PRO A 51 -26.24 -13.78 14.26
N GLU A 52 -26.95 -14.54 15.09
CA GLU A 52 -26.59 -14.71 16.50
C GLU A 52 -25.17 -15.31 16.61
N GLY A 53 -24.31 -14.70 17.44
CA GLY A 53 -22.91 -15.14 17.65
C GLY A 53 -21.86 -14.44 16.77
N ASP A 54 -22.25 -13.62 15.79
CA ASP A 54 -21.28 -12.97 14.90
C ASP A 54 -20.43 -11.89 15.59
N VAL A 55 -20.96 -11.18 16.60
CA VAL A 55 -20.23 -10.10 17.28
C VAL A 55 -18.99 -10.62 17.99
N GLU A 56 -19.08 -11.73 18.73
CA GLU A 56 -17.90 -12.31 19.39
C GLU A 56 -16.88 -12.85 18.39
N ARG A 57 -17.34 -13.45 17.28
CA ARG A 57 -16.45 -13.89 16.20
C ARG A 57 -15.67 -12.73 15.61
N VAL A 58 -16.33 -11.62 15.31
CA VAL A 58 -15.71 -10.41 14.73
C VAL A 58 -14.67 -9.79 15.66
N LEU A 59 -14.97 -9.75 16.96
CA LEU A 59 -14.07 -9.16 17.95
C LEU A 59 -12.78 -9.97 18.14
N ASN A 60 -12.84 -11.28 17.92
CA ASN A 60 -11.69 -12.16 18.00
C ASN A 60 -11.03 -12.44 16.64
N ALA A 61 -11.62 -11.96 15.53
CA ALA A 61 -11.04 -12.12 14.20
C ALA A 61 -9.71 -11.34 14.05
N PRO A 62 -8.83 -11.72 13.13
CA PRO A 62 -7.70 -10.89 12.74
C PRO A 62 -8.17 -9.49 12.26
N PRO A 63 -7.50 -8.39 12.65
CA PRO A 63 -7.94 -7.04 12.30
C PRO A 63 -8.06 -6.76 10.80
N ASP A 64 -7.26 -7.43 9.96
CA ASP A 64 -7.29 -7.34 8.50
C ASP A 64 -8.47 -8.09 7.85
N GLN A 65 -9.18 -8.91 8.63
CA GLN A 65 -10.37 -9.65 8.19
C GLN A 65 -11.68 -9.01 8.66
N VAL A 66 -11.61 -7.93 9.43
CA VAL A 66 -12.79 -7.19 9.89
C VAL A 66 -13.26 -6.23 8.79
N SER A 67 -14.47 -6.43 8.30
CA SER A 67 -15.09 -5.55 7.31
C SER A 67 -15.83 -4.37 7.97
N TRP A 68 -16.19 -3.38 7.16
CA TRP A 68 -17.07 -2.29 7.60
C TRP A 68 -18.46 -2.78 8.03
N PHE A 69 -18.94 -3.88 7.46
CA PHE A 69 -20.20 -4.50 7.88
C PHE A 69 -20.09 -5.07 9.30
N ASP A 70 -18.97 -5.73 9.60
CA ASP A 70 -18.71 -6.28 10.92
C ASP A 70 -18.67 -5.17 11.99
N LEU A 71 -18.00 -4.06 11.70
CA LEU A 71 -17.99 -2.87 12.57
C LEU A 71 -19.39 -2.25 12.72
N HIS A 72 -20.20 -2.23 11.65
CA HIS A 72 -21.58 -1.74 11.71
C HIS A 72 -22.43 -2.64 12.61
N GLY A 73 -22.27 -3.96 12.50
CA GLY A 73 -22.89 -4.94 13.39
C GLY A 73 -22.59 -4.68 14.86
N ILE A 74 -21.32 -4.46 15.20
CA ILE A 74 -20.91 -4.10 16.58
C ILE A 74 -21.56 -2.78 16.99
N ALA A 75 -21.46 -1.74 16.15
CA ALA A 75 -21.91 -0.38 16.47
C ALA A 75 -23.41 -0.29 16.75
N ARG A 76 -24.23 -1.18 16.15
CA ARG A 76 -25.67 -1.26 16.44
C ARG A 76 -25.96 -1.65 17.89
N THR A 77 -25.12 -2.50 18.47
CA THR A 77 -25.28 -2.99 19.85
C THR A 77 -24.47 -2.18 20.86
N ASP A 78 -23.25 -1.78 20.46
CA ASP A 78 -22.25 -1.16 21.32
C ASP A 78 -21.32 -0.25 20.47
N PRO A 79 -21.67 1.04 20.32
CA PRO A 79 -20.89 2.01 19.54
C PRO A 79 -19.47 2.22 20.08
N ASP A 80 -19.29 2.18 21.40
CA ASP A 80 -18.00 2.39 22.04
C ASP A 80 -17.06 1.22 21.75
N ARG A 81 -17.59 -0.01 21.78
CA ARG A 81 -16.84 -1.21 21.40
C ARG A 81 -16.47 -1.24 19.92
N ALA A 82 -17.33 -0.74 19.03
CA ALA A 82 -16.98 -0.57 17.61
C ALA A 82 -15.84 0.43 17.42
N THR A 83 -15.85 1.54 18.18
CA THR A 83 -14.77 2.54 18.17
C THR A 83 -13.46 1.96 18.69
N ALA A 84 -13.50 1.23 19.81
CA ALA A 84 -12.33 0.55 20.36
C ALA A 84 -11.75 -0.48 19.38
N ARG A 85 -12.62 -1.23 18.68
CA ARG A 85 -12.22 -2.17 17.65
C ARG A 85 -11.58 -1.48 16.44
N TRP A 86 -12.11 -0.34 16.03
CA TRP A 86 -11.50 0.48 14.97
C TRP A 86 -10.10 0.97 15.37
N ASP A 87 -9.91 1.43 16.61
CA ASP A 87 -8.59 1.84 17.09
C ASP A 87 -7.58 0.69 17.13
N GLU A 88 -8.03 -0.53 17.39
CA GLU A 88 -7.22 -1.74 17.28
C GLU A 88 -6.81 -2.01 15.83
N ILE A 89 -7.74 -1.95 14.88
CA ILE A 89 -7.47 -2.11 13.44
C ILE A 89 -6.44 -1.08 12.97
N LYS A 90 -6.58 0.19 13.37
CA LYS A 90 -5.60 1.25 13.05
C LYS A 90 -4.21 0.94 13.61
N ARG A 91 -4.13 0.46 14.86
CA ARG A 91 -2.84 0.08 15.48
C ARG A 91 -2.20 -1.09 14.76
N ALA A 92 -2.96 -2.13 14.41
CA ALA A 92 -2.47 -3.27 13.66
C ALA A 92 -1.98 -2.85 12.25
N ALA A 93 -2.75 -2.02 11.55
CA ALA A 93 -2.34 -1.46 10.25
C ALA A 93 -1.07 -0.60 10.34
N LEU A 94 -0.90 0.16 11.41
CA LEU A 94 0.32 0.94 11.65
C LEU A 94 1.52 0.05 11.97
N ASP A 95 1.32 -1.03 12.71
CA ASP A 95 2.37 -2.00 13.02
C ASP A 95 2.81 -2.76 11.75
N GLU A 96 1.86 -3.22 10.94
CA GLU A 96 2.10 -3.84 9.62
C GLU A 96 2.91 -2.91 8.70
N LEU A 97 2.58 -1.61 8.70
CA LEU A 97 3.34 -0.59 7.96
C LEU A 97 4.77 -0.41 8.52
N ARG A 98 4.95 -0.41 9.84
CA ARG A 98 6.26 -0.21 10.50
C ARG A 98 7.18 -1.40 10.35
N THR A 99 6.63 -2.60 10.40
CA THR A 99 7.34 -3.88 10.21
C THR A 99 7.62 -4.19 8.74
N GLY A 100 6.96 -3.48 7.82
CA GLY A 100 7.15 -3.64 6.38
C GLY A 100 6.37 -4.79 5.77
N HIS A 101 5.54 -5.49 6.55
CA HIS A 101 4.74 -6.62 6.07
C HIS A 101 3.76 -6.20 4.96
N ARG A 102 3.21 -4.99 5.03
CA ARG A 102 2.35 -4.44 3.97
C ARG A 102 3.10 -4.30 2.65
N ALA A 103 4.34 -3.82 2.71
CA ALA A 103 5.17 -3.64 1.52
C ALA A 103 5.62 -4.99 0.95
N ALA A 104 5.87 -5.97 1.83
CA ALA A 104 6.23 -7.32 1.44
C ALA A 104 5.08 -8.03 0.68
N GLN A 105 3.83 -7.84 1.15
CA GLN A 105 2.66 -8.43 0.49
C GLN A 105 2.52 -8.00 -0.98
N ALA A 106 2.96 -6.78 -1.33
CA ALA A 106 2.86 -6.28 -2.69
C ALA A 106 3.82 -6.96 -3.69
N VAL A 107 4.87 -7.63 -3.23
CA VAL A 107 5.83 -8.34 -4.09
C VAL A 107 5.62 -9.86 -4.14
N GLU A 108 4.65 -10.36 -3.37
CA GLU A 108 4.34 -11.78 -3.32
C GLU A 108 3.65 -12.26 -4.60
N THR A 109 4.15 -13.38 -5.11
CA THR A 109 3.51 -14.12 -6.19
C THR A 109 2.75 -15.32 -5.62
N ALA A 110 1.76 -15.81 -6.37
CA ALA A 110 0.82 -16.84 -5.90
C ALA A 110 1.47 -18.17 -5.45
N ASN A 111 2.70 -18.48 -5.89
CA ASN A 111 3.32 -19.79 -5.67
C ASN A 111 4.52 -19.78 -4.69
N ASP A 112 5.06 -18.62 -4.29
CA ASP A 112 6.28 -18.53 -3.45
C ASP A 112 6.19 -17.46 -2.34
N GLY A 113 4.96 -17.14 -1.89
CA GLY A 113 4.69 -15.97 -1.03
C GLY A 113 5.51 -15.89 0.26
N ALA A 114 5.70 -17.00 0.99
CA ALA A 114 6.40 -16.96 2.29
C ALA A 114 7.92 -16.70 2.15
N TRP A 115 8.58 -17.36 1.18
CA TRP A 115 10.02 -17.17 0.96
C TRP A 115 10.33 -15.83 0.29
N GLN A 116 9.49 -15.37 -0.65
CA GLN A 116 9.60 -14.03 -1.23
C GLN A 116 9.40 -12.94 -0.17
N ARG A 117 8.41 -13.10 0.71
CA ARG A 117 8.22 -12.23 1.88
C ARG A 117 9.47 -12.18 2.75
N ALA A 118 10.06 -13.34 3.07
CA ALA A 118 11.28 -13.40 3.88
C ALA A 118 12.47 -12.70 3.21
N GLN A 119 12.69 -12.89 1.91
CA GLN A 119 13.75 -12.20 1.14
C GLN A 119 13.55 -10.68 1.17
N PHE A 120 12.33 -10.22 0.90
CA PHE A 120 11.99 -8.80 0.98
C PHE A 120 12.28 -8.22 2.37
N LEU A 121 11.84 -8.89 3.43
CA LEU A 121 12.03 -8.43 4.80
C LEU A 121 13.51 -8.40 5.19
N ALA A 122 14.30 -9.40 4.77
CA ALA A 122 15.74 -9.42 4.99
C ALA A 122 16.44 -8.25 4.28
N LEU A 123 16.12 -8.00 3.00
CA LEU A 123 16.66 -6.86 2.26
C LEU A 123 16.29 -5.52 2.93
N ARG A 124 15.04 -5.38 3.34
CA ARG A 124 14.55 -4.20 4.03
C ARG A 124 15.27 -3.99 5.36
N GLU A 125 15.51 -5.05 6.12
CA GLU A 125 16.25 -5.01 7.39
C GLU A 125 17.68 -4.53 7.18
N GLU A 126 18.40 -5.09 6.21
CA GLU A 126 19.77 -4.66 5.83
C GLU A 126 19.80 -3.17 5.42
N LEU A 127 18.88 -2.75 4.54
CA LEU A 127 18.77 -1.35 4.14
C LEU A 127 18.46 -0.42 5.31
N SER A 128 17.61 -0.87 6.25
CA SER A 128 17.22 -0.09 7.42
C SER A 128 18.32 -0.01 8.47
N ALA A 129 19.10 -1.07 8.68
CA ALA A 129 20.20 -1.13 9.62
C ALA A 129 21.30 -0.14 9.24
N GLU A 130 21.68 -0.10 7.95
CA GLU A 130 22.68 0.83 7.44
C GLU A 130 22.16 2.26 7.32
N TRP A 131 20.94 2.43 6.80
CA TRP A 131 20.40 3.78 6.60
C TRP A 131 20.00 4.45 7.91
N GLN A 132 19.37 3.72 8.84
CA GLN A 132 18.76 4.24 10.07
C GLN A 132 17.67 5.29 9.79
N PRO A 133 16.47 4.87 9.33
CA PRO A 133 15.42 5.81 8.93
C PRO A 133 14.88 6.62 10.11
N ARG A 134 14.91 7.95 10.00
CA ARG A 134 14.56 8.89 11.08
C ARG A 134 13.05 9.06 11.29
N ASN A 135 12.26 8.76 10.26
CA ASN A 135 10.81 8.99 10.26
C ASN A 135 10.08 7.99 9.35
N GLY A 136 8.75 8.08 9.30
CA GLY A 136 7.91 7.20 8.48
C GLY A 136 8.14 7.34 6.98
N VAL A 137 8.49 8.54 6.49
CA VAL A 137 8.75 8.79 5.07
C VAL A 137 10.04 8.09 4.64
N GLU A 138 11.11 8.21 5.42
CA GLU A 138 12.36 7.48 5.14
C GLU A 138 12.12 5.96 5.13
N ARG A 139 11.32 5.43 6.06
CA ARG A 139 10.94 3.99 6.04
C ARG A 139 10.20 3.59 4.77
N GLN A 140 9.19 4.36 4.35
CA GLN A 140 8.44 4.07 3.12
C GLN A 140 9.29 4.16 1.85
N LEU A 141 10.28 5.06 1.82
CA LEU A 141 11.23 5.11 0.72
C LEU A 141 12.17 3.89 0.72
N LEU A 142 12.61 3.41 1.89
CA LEU A 142 13.34 2.14 1.97
C LEU A 142 12.48 0.95 1.53
N ASP A 143 11.20 0.90 1.91
CA ASP A 143 10.27 -0.13 1.43
C ASP A 143 10.17 -0.10 -0.11
N THR A 144 10.06 1.10 -0.69
CA THR A 144 10.01 1.29 -2.15
C THR A 144 11.31 0.84 -2.81
N MET A 145 12.48 1.09 -2.21
CA MET A 145 13.76 0.59 -2.71
C MET A 145 13.82 -0.93 -2.67
N ALA A 146 13.41 -1.56 -1.57
CA ALA A 146 13.36 -3.02 -1.46
C ALA A 146 12.43 -3.63 -2.51
N GLN A 147 11.23 -3.04 -2.71
CA GLN A 147 10.28 -3.49 -3.74
C GLN A 147 10.86 -3.35 -5.15
N ALA A 148 11.58 -2.26 -5.41
CA ALA A 148 12.22 -2.04 -6.70
C ALA A 148 13.35 -3.05 -6.95
N GLN A 149 14.13 -3.38 -5.93
CA GLN A 149 15.20 -4.37 -6.04
C GLN A 149 14.64 -5.78 -6.29
N GLU A 150 13.60 -6.20 -5.57
CA GLU A 150 12.91 -7.47 -5.79
C GLU A 150 12.32 -7.54 -7.21
N GLY A 151 11.67 -6.46 -7.66
CA GLY A 151 11.17 -6.34 -9.03
C GLY A 151 12.28 -6.46 -10.08
N TYR A 152 13.43 -5.81 -9.85
CA TYR A 152 14.60 -5.92 -10.71
C TYR A 152 15.12 -7.36 -10.80
N LEU A 153 15.31 -8.04 -9.66
CA LEU A 153 15.80 -9.42 -9.61
C LEU A 153 14.82 -10.40 -10.28
N SER A 154 13.52 -10.19 -10.10
CA SER A 154 12.48 -10.99 -10.76
C SER A 154 12.55 -10.85 -12.29
N TRP A 155 12.62 -9.63 -12.80
CA TRP A 155 12.72 -9.40 -14.25
C TRP A 155 14.08 -9.79 -14.82
N LEU A 156 15.16 -9.70 -14.04
CA LEU A 156 16.47 -10.24 -14.41
C LEU A 156 16.40 -11.74 -14.60
N ARG A 157 15.76 -12.46 -13.66
CA ARG A 157 15.53 -13.89 -13.80
C ARG A 157 14.70 -14.20 -15.06
N VAL A 158 13.62 -13.46 -15.32
CA VAL A 158 12.81 -13.64 -16.53
C VAL A 158 13.63 -13.41 -17.80
N LEU A 159 14.43 -12.35 -17.85
CA LEU A 159 15.31 -12.08 -18.98
C LEU A 159 16.32 -13.22 -19.18
N THR A 160 17.03 -13.62 -18.11
CA THR A 160 17.98 -14.75 -18.15
C THR A 160 17.33 -16.03 -18.65
N ILE A 161 16.12 -16.36 -18.19
CA ILE A 161 15.34 -17.50 -18.66
C ILE A 161 15.05 -17.35 -20.16
N ARG A 162 14.50 -16.22 -20.60
CA ARG A 162 14.14 -16.00 -22.01
C ARG A 162 15.35 -16.03 -22.94
N THR A 163 16.48 -15.44 -22.53
CA THR A 163 17.71 -15.42 -23.32
C THR A 163 18.38 -16.79 -23.39
N ASN A 164 18.39 -17.56 -22.29
CA ASN A 164 19.05 -18.88 -22.28
C ASN A 164 18.18 -20.01 -22.81
N LEU A 165 16.85 -19.88 -22.76
CA LEU A 165 15.90 -20.90 -23.25
C LEU A 165 15.39 -20.60 -24.66
N GLU A 166 16.06 -19.72 -25.41
CA GLU A 166 15.72 -19.41 -26.80
C GLU A 166 15.52 -20.70 -27.64
N SER A 167 14.38 -20.77 -28.32
CA SER A 167 14.11 -21.57 -29.53
C SER A 167 13.65 -23.04 -29.45
N CYS A 168 13.44 -23.66 -28.28
CA CYS A 168 13.10 -25.10 -28.30
C CYS A 168 11.61 -25.48 -28.45
N THR A 169 10.64 -24.62 -28.11
CA THR A 169 9.25 -25.10 -27.89
C THR A 169 8.13 -24.50 -28.74
N ASN A 170 8.26 -23.28 -29.27
CA ASN A 170 7.07 -22.60 -29.81
C ASN A 170 6.86 -22.81 -31.31
N ASP A 171 7.92 -22.84 -32.10
CA ASP A 171 7.79 -22.89 -33.56
C ASP A 171 7.34 -24.28 -34.06
N ARG A 172 7.81 -25.33 -33.37
CA ARG A 172 7.43 -26.72 -33.66
C ARG A 172 5.95 -26.99 -33.36
N ARG A 173 5.44 -26.52 -32.22
CA ARG A 173 4.07 -26.80 -31.78
C ARG A 173 3.01 -26.06 -32.61
N HIS A 174 3.30 -24.82 -33.03
CA HIS A 174 2.43 -24.10 -33.97
C HIS A 174 2.44 -24.71 -35.38
N LYS A 175 3.60 -25.18 -35.86
CA LYS A 175 3.71 -25.89 -37.15
C LYS A 175 3.03 -27.26 -37.13
N GLU A 176 3.08 -27.99 -36.00
CA GLU A 176 2.55 -29.35 -35.89
C GLU A 176 1.05 -29.40 -35.54
N GLU A 177 0.53 -28.48 -34.72
CA GLU A 177 -0.84 -28.61 -34.17
C GLU A 177 -1.91 -27.82 -34.94
N GLY A 178 -1.55 -26.90 -35.85
CA GLY A 178 -2.48 -26.22 -36.77
C GLY A 178 -3.63 -25.42 -36.14
N ARG A 179 -3.64 -25.27 -34.81
CA ARG A 179 -4.69 -24.54 -34.08
C ARG A 179 -4.38 -23.06 -34.05
N TRP A 180 -5.42 -22.25 -34.26
CA TRP A 180 -5.36 -20.81 -34.02
C TRP A 180 -5.00 -20.55 -32.55
N GLY A 181 -3.90 -19.83 -32.33
CA GLY A 181 -3.53 -19.29 -31.04
C GLY A 181 -3.77 -17.79 -31.00
N PRO A 182 -4.09 -17.21 -29.84
CA PRO A 182 -4.13 -15.75 -29.69
C PRO A 182 -2.77 -15.14 -30.07
N PRO A 183 -2.72 -13.88 -30.56
CA PRO A 183 -1.47 -13.23 -30.94
C PRO A 183 -0.53 -13.19 -29.74
N ARG A 184 0.65 -13.80 -29.88
CA ARG A 184 1.71 -13.75 -28.88
C ARG A 184 2.76 -12.74 -29.31
N GLN A 185 3.35 -12.06 -28.35
CA GLN A 185 4.57 -11.27 -28.57
C GLN A 185 5.65 -12.16 -29.19
N SER A 186 6.44 -11.62 -30.11
CA SER A 186 7.60 -12.35 -30.61
C SER A 186 8.61 -12.59 -29.48
N ASP A 187 9.48 -13.58 -29.62
CA ASP A 187 10.53 -13.83 -28.62
C ASP A 187 11.43 -12.59 -28.43
N ALA A 188 11.70 -11.86 -29.52
CA ALA A 188 12.40 -10.57 -29.49
C ALA A 188 11.65 -9.51 -28.67
N ASP A 189 10.34 -9.34 -28.91
CA ASP A 189 9.52 -8.39 -28.13
C ASP A 189 9.46 -8.77 -26.65
N ALA A 190 9.44 -10.07 -26.34
CA ALA A 190 9.43 -10.58 -24.98
C ALA A 190 10.78 -10.33 -24.27
N LEU A 191 11.90 -10.45 -24.97
CA LEU A 191 13.22 -10.09 -24.45
C LEU A 191 13.31 -8.59 -24.17
N ASP A 192 12.92 -7.76 -25.14
CA ASP A 192 12.91 -6.31 -25.01
C ASP A 192 12.01 -5.85 -23.86
N GLN A 193 10.83 -6.45 -23.71
CA GLN A 193 9.94 -6.18 -22.59
C GLN A 193 10.61 -6.49 -21.24
N ALA A 194 11.27 -7.65 -21.12
CA ALA A 194 11.92 -8.04 -19.88
C ALA A 194 13.08 -7.10 -19.52
N ALA A 195 13.91 -6.74 -20.50
CA ALA A 195 14.99 -5.76 -20.32
C ALA A 195 14.44 -4.37 -19.94
N ALA A 196 13.37 -3.92 -20.59
CA ALA A 196 12.73 -2.63 -20.26
C ALA A 196 12.16 -2.61 -18.84
N MET A 197 11.57 -3.72 -18.38
CA MET A 197 11.06 -3.83 -17.01
C MET A 197 12.19 -3.81 -15.98
N MET A 198 13.30 -4.51 -16.22
CA MET A 198 14.49 -4.41 -15.36
C MET A 198 14.97 -2.95 -15.22
N ASP A 199 15.16 -2.25 -16.34
CA ASP A 199 15.61 -0.85 -16.34
C ASP A 199 14.62 0.06 -15.61
N ARG A 200 13.31 -0.16 -15.80
CA ARG A 200 12.28 0.58 -15.06
C ARG A 200 12.42 0.43 -13.55
N TYR A 201 12.63 -0.78 -13.04
CA TYR A 201 12.80 -1.02 -11.61
C TYR A 201 14.11 -0.43 -11.08
N ASN A 202 15.22 -0.57 -11.82
CA ASN A 202 16.48 0.09 -11.47
C ASN A 202 16.33 1.62 -11.38
N ARG A 203 15.61 2.24 -12.31
CA ARG A 203 15.31 3.68 -12.27
C ARG A 203 14.42 4.08 -11.09
N ILE A 204 13.50 3.22 -10.65
CA ILE A 204 12.74 3.47 -9.42
C ILE A 204 13.69 3.46 -8.23
N PHE A 205 14.53 2.42 -8.11
CA PHE A 205 15.52 2.31 -7.04
C PHE A 205 16.42 3.55 -6.94
N LEU A 206 17.05 3.96 -8.04
CA LEU A 206 17.98 5.10 -8.06
C LEU A 206 17.28 6.44 -7.76
N ARG A 207 16.05 6.65 -8.26
CA ARG A 207 15.28 7.86 -7.94
C ARG A 207 14.91 7.92 -6.46
N THR A 208 14.54 6.79 -5.88
CA THR A 208 14.21 6.70 -4.45
C THR A 208 15.43 6.93 -3.57
N LEU A 209 16.58 6.34 -3.91
CA LEU A 209 17.85 6.60 -3.22
C LEU A 209 18.23 8.09 -3.29
N ARG A 210 18.07 8.72 -4.46
CA ARG A 210 18.30 10.16 -4.61
C ARG A 210 17.37 10.98 -3.71
N ALA A 211 16.08 10.66 -3.68
CA ALA A 211 15.12 11.33 -2.80
C ALA A 211 15.53 11.22 -1.31
N LEU A 212 15.96 10.04 -0.87
CA LEU A 212 16.49 9.81 0.48
C LEU A 212 17.73 10.67 0.79
N CYS A 213 18.70 10.71 -0.12
CA CYS A 213 19.89 11.55 0.00
C CYS A 213 19.52 13.04 0.07
N ASP A 214 18.62 13.50 -0.80
CA ASP A 214 18.18 14.88 -0.86
C ASP A 214 17.46 15.28 0.44
N MET A 215 16.60 14.41 1.00
CA MET A 215 15.98 14.62 2.31
C MET A 215 17.02 14.80 3.43
N ARG A 216 18.12 14.03 3.43
CA ARG A 216 19.18 14.20 4.44
C ARG A 216 19.96 15.48 4.28
N ARG A 217 20.21 15.91 3.04
CA ARG A 217 20.93 17.16 2.74
C ARG A 217 20.14 18.41 3.17
N HIS A 218 18.83 18.42 2.95
CA HIS A 218 17.99 19.60 3.17
C HIS A 218 17.41 19.68 4.59
N THR A 219 17.50 18.60 5.38
CA THR A 219 17.09 18.57 6.79
C THR A 219 18.29 18.79 7.72
N GLY A 220 19.15 19.76 7.40
CA GLY A 220 20.17 20.26 8.32
C GLY A 220 19.51 21.08 9.46
N PRO A 221 20.08 21.13 10.67
CA PRO A 221 19.47 21.84 11.78
C PRO A 221 19.45 23.35 11.49
N VAL A 222 18.26 23.93 11.37
CA VAL A 222 18.08 25.39 11.44
C VAL A 222 18.27 25.78 12.90
N ILE A 223 19.52 26.01 13.30
CA ILE A 223 19.86 26.54 14.62
C ILE A 223 19.50 28.02 14.64
N VAL A 224 18.26 28.34 15.01
CA VAL A 224 17.87 29.71 15.36
C VAL A 224 18.35 29.97 16.79
N LYS A 225 19.61 30.39 16.95
CA LYS A 225 20.03 31.04 18.19
C LYS A 225 19.53 32.49 18.16
N LYS A 226 18.67 32.84 19.12
CA LYS A 226 18.33 34.23 19.42
C LYS A 226 19.62 35.05 19.58
N GLY A 227 19.85 36.00 18.67
CA GLY A 227 20.93 36.98 18.76
C GLY A 227 21.86 37.03 17.54
N GLY A 228 21.36 37.60 16.43
CA GLY A 228 22.12 38.61 15.68
C GLY A 228 23.16 38.23 14.62
N GLN A 229 23.45 36.95 14.32
CA GLN A 229 24.32 36.62 13.17
C GLN A 229 23.87 35.35 12.43
N MET A 230 23.70 35.48 11.11
CA MET A 230 23.45 34.39 10.17
C MET A 230 24.76 34.10 9.42
N ASN A 231 25.33 32.91 9.59
CA ASN A 231 26.28 32.35 8.63
C ASN A 231 25.53 31.27 7.84
N VAL A 232 25.09 31.62 6.63
CA VAL A 232 24.70 30.62 5.63
C VAL A 232 25.91 30.42 4.74
N ALA A 233 26.50 29.23 4.79
CA ALA A 233 27.48 28.82 3.81
C ALA A 233 26.80 28.74 2.43
N GLN A 234 26.76 29.88 1.73
CA GLN A 234 26.83 30.09 0.27
C GLN A 234 26.31 31.48 -0.18
N GLN A 235 25.93 32.40 0.72
CA GLN A 235 25.59 33.76 0.29
C GLN A 235 25.94 34.81 1.35
N GLN A 236 27.02 35.56 1.11
CA GLN A 236 27.30 36.81 1.80
C GLN A 236 26.44 37.91 1.18
N VAL A 237 25.56 38.51 1.97
CA VAL A 237 24.96 39.81 1.66
C VAL A 237 25.54 40.79 2.67
N ASN A 238 26.42 41.67 2.20
CA ASN A 238 26.93 42.77 2.99
C ASN A 238 25.80 43.79 3.16
N VAL A 239 25.39 44.06 4.40
CA VAL A 239 24.53 45.20 4.71
C VAL A 239 25.46 46.34 5.12
N ALA A 240 25.54 47.37 4.28
CA ALA A 240 26.14 48.64 4.67
C ALA A 240 25.15 49.39 5.58
N THR A 241 25.69 49.92 6.69
CA THR A 241 24.98 50.65 7.76
C THR A 241 24.14 51.80 7.26
#